data_AF-A0AAW2V100-F1
#
_entry.id   AF-A0AAW2V100-F1
#
_cell.length_a   1.000
_cell.length_b   1.000
_cell.length_c   1.000
_cell.angle_alpha   90.00
_cell.angle_beta   90.00
_cell.angle_gamma   90.00
#
_symmetry.space_group_name_H-M   'P 1'
#
loop_
_entity.id
_entity.type
_entity.pdbx_description
1 polymer ?
#
loop_
_entity_poly.entity_id
_entity_poly.type
_entity_poly.pdbx_seq_one_letter_code
_entity_poly.pdbx_strand_id
1 'polypeptide(L)'
;MPALACCVDAAVSPPPPPPTLSPAGIALFPHLRQQTPPCRPPPGHPPTRRCYTGLTDGAPPTSRLTATATFLFVLMVLTPAHQEIDLLKVVKKASDPKDSGGLGLQLPLVVRFPDVLKNRLESLQSSFDFAIQSQGYEAHYQGVYPVKCNQDRFVVEDIVKFGSGFRFGLEAGSKPELLLAMSCLCNGSPEALLV
;
A
#
# COMPACT_ATOMS: atom_id res chain seq x y z
N MET A 1 -17.23 15.99 9.44
CA MET A 1 -16.50 14.72 9.29
C MET A 1 -15.68 14.83 8.03
N PRO A 2 -14.33 14.79 8.09
CA PRO A 2 -13.53 14.83 6.88
C PRO A 2 -13.72 13.51 6.11
N ALA A 3 -14.03 13.60 4.83
CA ALA A 3 -14.14 12.45 3.96
C ALA A 3 -12.75 11.80 3.81
N LEU A 4 -12.70 10.46 3.72
CA LEU A 4 -11.47 9.76 3.32
C LEU A 4 -10.93 10.37 2.02
N ALA A 5 -9.72 10.92 2.07
CA ALA A 5 -9.09 11.57 0.94
C ALA A 5 -8.17 10.57 0.25
N CYS A 6 -8.34 10.40 -1.07
CA CYS A 6 -7.40 9.62 -1.88
C CYS A 6 -6.60 10.55 -2.80
N CYS A 7 -5.31 10.27 -2.95
CA CYS A 7 -4.45 10.92 -3.93
C CYS A 7 -4.34 10.02 -5.17
N VAL A 8 -4.39 10.61 -6.36
CA VAL A 8 -4.31 9.86 -7.62
C VAL A 8 -3.24 10.49 -8.50
N ASP A 9 -2.28 9.68 -8.90
CA ASP A 9 -1.22 10.06 -9.83
C ASP A 9 -1.25 9.17 -11.07
N ALA A 10 -0.86 9.73 -12.22
CA ALA A 10 -0.52 8.92 -13.38
C ALA A 10 0.75 8.12 -13.06
N ALA A 11 0.76 6.84 -13.40
CA ALA A 11 1.96 6.04 -13.23
C ALA A 11 3.04 6.57 -14.19
N VAL A 12 4.27 6.73 -13.67
CA VAL A 12 5.43 7.03 -14.50
C VAL A 12 5.62 5.90 -15.51
N SER A 13 5.67 6.24 -16.80
CA SER A 13 5.94 5.26 -17.86
C SER A 13 7.33 4.62 -17.63
N PRO A 14 7.47 3.29 -17.79
CA PRO A 14 8.77 2.65 -17.65
C PRO A 14 9.76 3.25 -18.67
N PRO A 15 11.04 3.45 -18.29
CA PRO A 15 12.04 3.93 -19.23
C PRO A 15 12.15 2.97 -20.42
N PRO A 16 12.42 3.49 -21.64
CA PRO A 16 12.59 2.63 -22.81
C PRO A 16 13.70 1.62 -22.58
N PRO A 17 13.57 0.38 -23.09
CA PRO A 17 14.63 -0.61 -22.96
C PRO A 17 15.92 -0.09 -23.60
N PRO A 18 17.10 -0.39 -23.03
CA PRO A 18 18.37 -0.02 -23.64
C PRO A 18 18.46 -0.64 -25.05
N PRO A 19 19.15 0.03 -26.00
CA PRO A 19 19.31 -0.50 -27.35
C PRO A 19 19.96 -1.89 -27.28
N THR A 20 19.32 -2.86 -27.93
CA THR A 20 19.77 -4.24 -28.03
C THR A 20 21.12 -4.32 -28.75
N LEU A 21 22.19 -4.54 -27.98
CA LEU A 21 23.45 -5.03 -28.53
C LEU A 21 23.26 -6.49 -28.98
N SER A 22 23.47 -6.74 -30.27
CA SER A 22 23.39 -8.05 -30.90
C SER A 22 24.36 -9.06 -30.24
N PRO A 23 23.91 -10.27 -29.84
CA PRO A 23 24.76 -11.20 -29.10
C PRO A 23 25.55 -12.09 -30.05
N ALA A 24 26.86 -11.86 -30.16
CA ALA A 24 27.80 -12.92 -30.53
C ALA A 24 28.20 -13.66 -29.25
N GLY A 25 27.51 -14.77 -28.99
CA GLY A 25 27.99 -15.92 -28.22
C GLY A 25 28.32 -15.70 -26.74
N ILE A 26 27.42 -16.13 -25.84
CA ILE A 26 27.75 -16.88 -24.61
C ILE A 26 26.52 -17.74 -24.26
N ALA A 27 26.81 -18.96 -23.81
CA ALA A 27 25.94 -20.13 -23.76
C ALA A 27 24.68 -19.98 -22.89
N LEU A 28 23.62 -20.61 -23.39
CA LEU A 28 22.26 -20.73 -22.86
C LEU A 28 22.25 -21.60 -21.57
N PHE A 29 21.87 -21.01 -20.43
CA PHE A 29 21.39 -21.78 -19.28
C PHE A 29 19.94 -22.23 -19.54
N PRO A 30 19.58 -23.51 -19.30
CA PRO A 30 18.24 -24.00 -19.61
C PRO A 30 17.20 -23.45 -18.62
N HIS A 31 16.12 -22.89 -19.19
CA HIS A 31 14.90 -22.49 -18.51
C HIS A 31 14.31 -23.64 -17.67
N LEU A 32 14.27 -23.48 -16.34
CA LEU A 32 13.36 -24.23 -15.48
C LEU A 32 11.94 -23.66 -15.66
N ARG A 33 11.22 -24.24 -16.61
CA ARG A 33 9.78 -24.06 -16.79
C ARG A 33 9.08 -24.85 -15.68
N GLN A 34 8.70 -24.20 -14.57
CA GLN A 34 7.78 -24.81 -13.60
C GLN A 34 6.42 -24.99 -14.28
N GLN A 35 6.17 -26.19 -14.78
CA GLN A 35 4.84 -26.66 -15.17
C GLN A 35 4.08 -27.04 -13.89
N THR A 36 3.11 -26.24 -13.48
CA THR A 36 2.07 -26.67 -12.55
C THR A 36 1.00 -27.47 -13.32
N PRO A 37 0.48 -28.58 -12.77
CA PRO A 37 -0.46 -29.43 -13.47
C PRO A 37 -1.85 -28.77 -13.60
N PRO A 38 -2.62 -29.06 -14.67
CA PRO A 38 -3.96 -28.51 -14.81
C PRO A 38 -4.95 -29.27 -13.90
N CYS A 39 -5.48 -28.61 -12.88
CA CYS A 39 -6.61 -29.15 -12.10
C CYS A 39 -7.88 -29.18 -12.96
N ARG A 40 -8.47 -30.37 -13.15
CA ARG A 40 -9.81 -30.53 -13.74
C ARG A 40 -10.89 -30.01 -12.77
N PRO A 41 -11.91 -29.28 -13.26
CA PRO A 41 -13.07 -28.94 -12.45
C PRO A 41 -14.02 -30.14 -12.30
N PRO A 42 -14.75 -30.28 -11.18
CA PRO A 42 -15.80 -31.27 -11.02
C PRO A 42 -17.01 -30.95 -11.92
N PRO A 43 -17.82 -31.95 -12.31
CA PRO A 43 -18.90 -31.75 -13.27
C PRO A 43 -20.09 -31.05 -12.59
N GLY A 44 -20.60 -29.96 -13.19
CA GLY A 44 -21.93 -29.44 -12.85
C GLY A 44 -22.18 -27.92 -12.84
N HIS A 45 -21.20 -27.04 -13.11
CA HIS A 45 -21.45 -25.59 -13.06
C HIS A 45 -20.96 -24.82 -14.31
N PRO A 46 -21.70 -23.75 -14.73
CA PRO A 46 -21.41 -22.98 -15.94
C PRO A 46 -20.08 -22.19 -15.84
N PRO A 47 -19.43 -21.89 -16.98
CA PRO A 47 -17.99 -21.58 -17.05
C PRO A 47 -17.57 -20.18 -16.55
N THR A 48 -18.47 -19.35 -16.00
CA THR A 48 -18.22 -17.91 -15.86
C THR A 48 -17.92 -17.42 -14.43
N ARG A 49 -17.72 -18.31 -13.43
CA ARG A 49 -17.42 -17.88 -12.05
C ARG A 49 -16.11 -18.46 -11.53
N ARG A 50 -15.02 -17.76 -11.80
CA ARG A 50 -13.74 -17.95 -11.11
C ARG A 50 -13.70 -17.02 -9.90
N CYS A 51 -14.07 -17.52 -8.73
CA CYS A 51 -13.96 -16.79 -7.46
C CYS A 51 -12.50 -16.77 -7.01
N TYR A 52 -11.90 -15.59 -6.87
CA TYR A 52 -10.64 -15.45 -6.12
C TYR A 52 -10.99 -15.44 -4.63
N THR A 53 -10.87 -16.58 -3.97
CA THR A 53 -10.79 -16.64 -2.52
C THR A 53 -9.39 -16.20 -2.11
N GLY A 54 -9.25 -15.02 -1.53
CA GLY A 54 -8.08 -14.72 -0.72
C GLY A 54 -8.10 -15.65 0.48
N LEU A 55 -7.13 -16.56 0.57
CA LEU A 55 -6.98 -17.43 1.73
C LEU A 55 -6.75 -16.55 2.97
N THR A 56 -7.70 -16.55 3.90
CA THR A 56 -7.44 -16.25 5.31
C THR A 56 -7.54 -17.58 6.05
N ASP A 57 -6.46 -17.98 6.71
CA ASP A 57 -6.47 -19.11 7.65
C ASP A 57 -7.57 -18.90 8.70
N GLY A 58 -8.55 -19.82 8.74
CA GLY A 58 -9.21 -20.21 9.99
C GLY A 58 -10.44 -19.43 10.52
N ALA A 59 -11.20 -18.66 9.73
CA ALA A 59 -12.46 -18.06 10.21
C ALA A 59 -13.61 -18.13 9.17
N PRO A 60 -14.89 -18.27 9.61
CA PRO A 60 -16.00 -18.59 8.72
C PRO A 60 -16.36 -17.44 7.77
N PRO A 61 -16.85 -17.72 6.55
CA PRO A 61 -16.94 -16.72 5.49
C PRO A 61 -18.23 -15.89 5.59
N THR A 62 -18.10 -14.61 5.92
CA THR A 62 -19.16 -13.60 5.76
C THR A 62 -18.74 -12.55 4.72
N SER A 63 -18.63 -12.96 3.45
CA SER A 63 -18.75 -12.00 2.35
C SER A 63 -19.23 -12.70 1.06
N ARG A 64 -20.27 -12.13 0.45
CA ARG A 64 -20.71 -12.48 -0.91
C ARG A 64 -20.13 -11.45 -1.88
N LEU A 65 -19.17 -11.88 -2.68
CA LEU A 65 -18.60 -11.10 -3.77
C LEU A 65 -19.45 -11.32 -5.04
N THR A 66 -20.07 -10.24 -5.54
CA THR A 66 -20.66 -10.25 -6.89
C THR A 66 -19.61 -9.72 -7.86
N ALA A 67 -19.23 -10.56 -8.82
CA ALA A 67 -18.10 -10.33 -9.71
C ALA A 67 -18.40 -9.24 -10.76
N THR A 68 -18.09 -7.97 -10.45
CA THR A 68 -17.87 -6.90 -11.45
C THR A 68 -16.97 -5.76 -10.97
N ALA A 69 -16.45 -5.76 -9.74
CA ALA A 69 -15.53 -4.73 -9.27
C ALA A 69 -14.44 -5.36 -8.40
N THR A 70 -13.18 -5.11 -8.74
CA THR A 70 -12.02 -5.46 -7.94
C THR A 70 -12.03 -4.59 -6.67
N PHE A 71 -12.68 -5.07 -5.62
CA PHE A 71 -12.67 -4.46 -4.30
C PHE A 71 -11.35 -4.79 -3.60
N LEU A 72 -10.52 -3.77 -3.35
CA LEU A 72 -9.44 -3.86 -2.37
C LEU A 72 -10.03 -3.47 -1.00
N PHE A 73 -10.59 -4.45 -0.28
CA PHE A 73 -10.92 -4.25 1.13
C PHE A 73 -9.60 -4.16 1.90
N VAL A 74 -9.14 -2.95 2.18
CA VAL A 74 -8.07 -2.72 3.15
C VAL A 74 -8.60 -3.23 4.48
N LEU A 75 -8.03 -4.35 4.94
CA LEU A 75 -8.43 -5.12 6.11
C LEU A 75 -8.72 -4.21 7.32
N MET A 76 -10.02 -3.94 7.48
CA MET A 76 -10.65 -3.16 8.52
C MET A 76 -11.00 -4.15 9.64
N VAL A 77 -10.19 -4.17 10.69
CA VAL A 77 -10.63 -4.67 11.99
C VAL A 77 -10.47 -3.49 12.92
N LEU A 78 -11.63 -2.96 13.35
CA LEU A 78 -11.86 -1.83 14.25
C LEU A 78 -11.82 -0.41 13.63
N THR A 79 -12.85 -0.02 12.87
CA THR A 79 -13.36 1.37 12.91
C THR A 79 -14.90 1.41 12.90
N PRO A 80 -15.56 2.38 13.57
CA PRO A 80 -17.01 2.54 13.51
C PRO A 80 -17.44 3.26 12.21
N ALA A 81 -18.62 2.88 11.68
CA ALA A 81 -19.31 3.46 10.52
C ALA A 81 -18.44 3.69 9.26
N HIS A 82 -18.32 2.62 8.48
CA HIS A 82 -17.59 2.51 7.21
C HIS A 82 -17.99 3.61 6.20
N GLN A 83 -17.08 4.54 5.92
CA GLN A 83 -17.16 5.33 4.68
C GLN A 83 -16.56 4.49 3.55
N GLU A 84 -17.41 3.97 2.68
CA GLU A 84 -17.00 3.17 1.54
C GLU A 84 -16.53 4.07 0.39
N ILE A 85 -15.34 3.80 -0.15
CA ILE A 85 -14.82 4.46 -1.36
C ILE A 85 -15.06 3.55 -2.54
N ASP A 86 -15.89 4.00 -3.49
CA ASP A 86 -16.08 3.32 -4.76
C ASP A 86 -14.90 3.62 -5.69
N LEU A 87 -13.98 2.65 -5.81
CA LEU A 87 -12.77 2.77 -6.64
C LEU A 87 -13.10 3.03 -8.11
N LEU A 88 -14.22 2.51 -8.64
CA LEU A 88 -14.60 2.76 -10.03
C LEU A 88 -14.98 4.22 -10.23
N LYS A 89 -15.61 4.86 -9.25
CA LYS A 89 -15.87 6.31 -9.30
C LYS A 89 -14.58 7.12 -9.24
N VAL A 90 -13.61 6.72 -8.42
CA VAL A 90 -12.30 7.38 -8.33
C VAL A 90 -11.56 7.28 -9.67
N VAL A 91 -11.49 6.07 -10.25
CA VAL A 91 -10.82 5.84 -11.54
C VAL A 91 -11.50 6.62 -12.66
N LYS A 92 -12.84 6.58 -12.74
CA LYS A 92 -13.60 7.36 -13.76
C LYS A 92 -13.32 8.85 -13.64
N LYS A 93 -13.49 9.43 -12.44
CA LYS A 93 -13.19 10.85 -12.21
C LYS A 93 -11.75 11.21 -12.54
N ALA A 94 -10.80 10.32 -12.27
CA ALA A 94 -9.40 10.57 -12.61
C ALA A 94 -9.15 10.52 -14.12
N SER A 95 -9.77 9.58 -14.85
CA SER A 95 -9.57 9.40 -16.29
C SER A 95 -10.40 10.33 -17.17
N ASP A 96 -11.56 10.76 -16.69
CA ASP A 96 -12.51 11.55 -17.49
C ASP A 96 -11.88 12.89 -17.92
N PRO A 97 -12.17 13.38 -19.13
CA PRO A 97 -11.68 14.67 -19.60
C PRO A 97 -12.00 15.81 -18.64
N LYS A 98 -11.14 16.84 -18.63
CA LYS A 98 -11.34 18.05 -17.84
C LYS A 98 -12.66 18.76 -18.19
N ASP A 99 -13.09 18.67 -19.45
CA ASP A 99 -14.34 19.26 -19.94
C ASP A 99 -15.58 18.63 -19.29
N SER A 100 -15.49 17.37 -18.87
CA SER A 100 -16.54 16.64 -18.12
C SER A 100 -16.37 16.71 -16.60
N GLY A 101 -15.45 17.53 -16.09
CA GLY A 101 -15.17 17.66 -14.66
C GLY A 101 -14.27 16.57 -14.06
N GLY A 102 -13.54 15.83 -14.91
CA GLY A 102 -12.52 14.87 -14.49
C GLY A 102 -11.11 15.46 -14.44
N LEU A 103 -10.11 14.63 -14.14
CA LEU A 103 -8.70 15.05 -14.06
C LEU A 103 -7.93 14.87 -15.38
N GLY A 104 -8.48 14.11 -16.33
CA GLY A 104 -7.86 13.81 -17.63
C GLY A 104 -6.56 13.02 -17.52
N LEU A 105 -6.38 12.23 -16.46
CA LEU A 105 -5.18 11.41 -16.24
C LEU A 105 -5.23 10.15 -17.09
N GLN A 106 -4.11 9.82 -17.73
CA GLN A 106 -4.01 8.58 -18.49
C GLN A 106 -3.72 7.38 -17.58
N LEU A 107 -4.32 6.25 -17.91
CA LEU A 107 -4.03 4.97 -17.27
C LEU A 107 -2.63 4.48 -17.71
N PRO A 108 -1.90 3.76 -16.86
CA PRO A 108 -2.31 3.29 -15.52
C PRO A 108 -2.22 4.37 -14.43
N LEU A 109 -3.07 4.26 -13.41
CA LEU A 109 -3.12 5.18 -12.27
C LEU A 109 -2.63 4.51 -10.99
N VAL A 110 -1.94 5.27 -10.15
CA VAL A 110 -1.58 4.88 -8.78
C VAL A 110 -2.47 5.67 -7.82
N VAL A 111 -3.29 4.95 -7.05
CA VAL A 111 -4.18 5.54 -6.05
C VAL A 111 -3.62 5.29 -4.66
N ARG A 112 -3.49 6.35 -3.88
CA ARG A 112 -2.95 6.33 -2.52
C ARG A 112 -4.02 6.74 -1.52
N PHE A 113 -4.00 6.11 -0.35
CA PHE A 113 -4.94 6.39 0.74
C PHE A 113 -4.13 6.74 2.00
N PRO A 114 -3.74 8.02 2.19
CA PRO A 114 -2.98 8.45 3.37
C PRO A 114 -3.65 8.07 4.69
N ASP A 115 -4.98 8.09 4.73
CA ASP A 115 -5.75 7.71 5.92
C ASP A 115 -5.55 6.25 6.33
N VAL A 116 -5.20 5.36 5.39
CA VAL A 116 -4.81 3.98 5.72
C VAL A 116 -3.49 3.97 6.48
N LEU A 117 -2.51 4.78 6.07
CA LEU A 117 -1.23 4.90 6.79
C LEU A 117 -1.46 5.46 8.20
N LYS A 118 -2.27 6.51 8.32
CA LYS A 118 -2.66 7.08 9.61
C LYS A 118 -3.26 6.03 10.55
N ASN A 119 -4.30 5.32 10.09
CA ASN A 119 -4.96 4.30 10.90
C ASN A 119 -4.00 3.17 11.33
N ARG A 120 -3.05 2.79 10.46
CA ARG A 120 -2.04 1.77 10.79
C ARG A 120 -1.05 2.26 11.85
N LEU A 121 -0.59 3.50 11.77
CA LEU A 121 0.26 4.11 12.80
C LEU A 121 -0.48 4.18 14.15
N GLU A 122 -1.72 4.66 14.16
CA GLU A 122 -2.55 4.74 15.37
C GLU A 122 -2.80 3.35 15.98
N SER A 123 -3.12 2.36 15.15
CA SER A 123 -3.33 0.98 15.60
C SER A 123 -2.06 0.36 16.20
N LEU A 124 -0.91 0.60 15.57
CA LEU A 124 0.39 0.13 16.04
C LEU A 124 0.73 0.74 17.41
N GLN A 125 0.62 2.06 17.53
CA GLN A 125 0.84 2.77 18.79
C GLN A 125 -0.09 2.24 19.88
N SER A 126 -1.39 2.19 19.62
CA SER A 126 -2.40 1.74 20.59
C SER A 126 -2.13 0.31 21.08
N SER A 127 -1.66 -0.57 20.19
CA SER A 127 -1.32 -1.95 20.55
C SER A 127 -0.12 -2.02 21.50
N PHE A 128 0.91 -1.21 21.26
CA PHE A 128 2.06 -1.14 22.16
C PHE A 128 1.73 -0.45 23.48
N ASP A 129 0.95 0.62 23.46
CA ASP A 129 0.50 1.30 24.68
C ASP A 129 -0.31 0.35 25.58
N PHE A 130 -1.20 -0.44 24.99
CA PHE A 130 -1.95 -1.48 25.71
C PHE A 130 -1.01 -2.52 26.33
N ALA A 131 -0.03 -3.02 25.57
CA ALA A 131 0.92 -4.00 26.07
C ALA A 131 1.78 -3.44 27.23
N ILE A 132 2.30 -2.21 27.08
CA ILE A 132 3.10 -1.51 28.10
C ILE A 132 2.31 -1.36 29.40
N GLN A 133 1.07 -0.89 29.31
CA GLN A 133 0.18 -0.75 30.47
C GLN A 133 -0.13 -2.09 31.13
N SER A 134 -0.40 -3.13 30.32
CA SER A 134 -0.74 -4.46 30.84
C SER A 134 0.42 -5.16 31.58
N GLN A 135 1.66 -4.83 31.22
CA GLN A 135 2.87 -5.42 31.81
C GLN A 135 3.53 -4.52 32.85
N GLY A 136 3.01 -3.31 33.07
CA GLY A 136 3.64 -2.33 33.98
C GLY A 136 5.04 -1.91 33.53
N TYR A 137 5.30 -1.87 32.22
CA TYR A 137 6.58 -1.44 31.69
C TYR A 137 6.72 0.09 31.80
N GLU A 138 7.85 0.58 32.32
CA GLU A 138 8.02 2.01 32.63
C GLU A 138 8.40 2.87 31.41
N ALA A 139 9.02 2.27 30.40
CA ALA A 139 9.41 2.97 29.18
C ALA A 139 8.27 3.03 28.16
N HIS A 140 8.40 3.94 27.20
CA HIS A 140 7.42 4.11 26.13
C HIS A 140 7.87 3.41 24.85
N TYR A 141 6.90 3.09 24.00
CA TYR A 141 7.17 2.68 22.63
C TYR A 141 7.45 3.91 21.75
N GLN A 142 8.46 3.78 20.89
CA GLN A 142 8.79 4.75 19.87
C GLN A 142 9.15 4.00 18.58
N GLY A 143 8.26 4.08 17.58
CA GLY A 143 8.45 3.40 16.31
C GLY A 143 9.33 4.18 15.34
N VAL A 144 9.99 3.46 14.43
CA VAL A 144 10.75 4.02 13.30
C VAL A 144 10.30 3.38 11.99
N TYR A 145 10.25 4.17 10.92
CA TYR A 145 9.93 3.67 9.59
C TYR A 145 11.20 3.46 8.74
N PRO A 146 11.50 2.23 8.31
CA PRO A 146 12.58 1.96 7.37
C PRO A 146 12.28 2.57 6.00
N VAL A 147 13.00 3.63 5.63
CA VAL A 147 12.85 4.34 4.35
C VAL A 147 13.06 3.40 3.16
N LYS A 148 13.93 2.39 3.32
CA LYS A 148 14.18 1.35 2.32
C LYS A 148 12.94 0.59 1.83
N CYS A 149 11.87 0.55 2.63
CA CYS A 149 10.63 -0.16 2.27
C CYS A 149 9.84 0.57 1.18
N ASN A 150 9.78 1.90 1.23
CA ASN A 150 9.19 2.74 0.21
C ASN A 150 9.79 4.15 0.30
N GLN A 151 10.67 4.47 -0.64
CA GLN A 151 11.38 5.75 -0.70
C GLN A 151 10.53 6.88 -1.30
N ASP A 152 9.26 6.62 -1.64
CA ASP A 152 8.40 7.65 -2.19
C ASP A 152 8.15 8.77 -1.17
N ARG A 153 8.47 10.00 -1.59
CA ARG A 153 8.40 11.21 -0.77
C ARG A 153 7.05 11.36 -0.07
N PHE A 154 5.94 11.15 -0.77
CA PHE A 154 4.62 11.38 -0.19
C PHE A 154 4.32 10.38 0.93
N VAL A 155 4.80 9.13 0.79
CA VAL A 155 4.65 8.10 1.83
C VAL A 155 5.47 8.46 3.06
N VAL A 156 6.73 8.84 2.87
CA VAL A 156 7.62 9.21 3.98
C VAL A 156 7.11 10.47 4.70
N GLU A 157 6.67 11.49 3.95
CA GLU A 157 6.09 12.72 4.52
C GLU A 157 4.79 12.43 5.30
N ASP A 158 3.90 11.58 4.76
CA ASP A 158 2.67 11.19 5.45
C ASP A 158 2.97 10.42 6.75
N ILE A 159 3.96 9.52 6.74
CA ILE A 159 4.40 8.79 7.94
C ILE A 159 4.92 9.75 9.00
N VAL A 160 5.79 10.70 8.63
CA VAL A 160 6.32 11.70 9.56
C VAL A 160 5.20 12.58 10.12
N LYS A 161 4.28 13.03 9.25
CA LYS A 161 3.15 13.88 9.64
C LYS A 161 2.19 13.17 10.59
N PHE A 162 1.71 11.98 10.23
CA PHE A 162 0.78 11.22 11.06
C PHE A 162 1.45 10.66 12.31
N GLY A 163 2.74 10.37 12.25
CA GLY A 163 3.55 9.85 13.35
C GLY A 163 4.04 10.91 14.34
N SER A 164 3.90 12.20 14.04
CA SER A 164 4.41 13.29 14.90
C SER A 164 3.87 13.22 16.33
N GLY A 165 2.60 12.86 16.51
CA GLY A 165 1.98 12.72 17.85
C GLY A 165 2.55 11.55 18.67
N PHE A 166 3.24 10.61 18.01
CA PHE A 166 3.79 9.39 18.59
C PHE A 166 5.32 9.40 18.65
N ARG A 167 5.94 10.54 18.34
CA ARG A 167 7.41 10.68 18.20
C ARG A 167 7.99 9.68 17.19
N PHE A 168 7.20 9.32 16.18
CA PHE A 168 7.60 8.31 15.21
C PHE A 168 8.78 8.80 14.37
N GLY A 169 9.80 7.96 14.25
CA GLY A 169 11.06 8.27 13.58
C GLY A 169 11.22 7.62 12.20
N LEU A 170 12.39 7.79 11.60
CA LEU A 170 12.79 7.17 10.33
C LEU A 170 14.11 6.39 10.50
N GLU A 171 14.24 5.27 9.79
CA GLU A 171 15.49 4.49 9.68
C GLU A 171 16.03 4.65 8.24
N ALA A 172 17.31 5.02 8.12
CA ALA A 172 18.01 5.18 6.85
C ALA A 172 19.14 4.14 6.71
N GLY A 173 19.10 3.34 5.64
CA GLY A 173 20.10 2.31 5.36
C GLY A 173 21.21 2.75 4.41
N SER A 174 21.14 3.96 3.84
CA SER A 174 22.10 4.46 2.86
C SER A 174 22.25 5.98 2.90
N LYS A 175 23.34 6.51 2.31
CA LYS A 175 23.57 7.97 2.21
C LYS A 175 22.40 8.75 1.61
N PRO A 176 21.79 8.35 0.47
CA PRO A 176 20.62 9.06 -0.06
C PRO A 176 19.39 8.94 0.85
N GLU A 177 19.17 7.79 1.48
CA GLU A 177 18.05 7.61 2.44
C GLU A 177 18.23 8.50 3.67
N LEU A 178 19.46 8.71 4.14
CA LEU A 178 19.75 9.60 5.25
C LEU A 178 19.41 11.05 4.91
N LEU A 179 19.77 11.51 3.71
CA LEU A 179 19.43 12.86 3.25
C LEU A 179 17.90 13.06 3.16
N LEU A 180 17.19 12.07 2.62
CA LEU A 180 15.72 12.10 2.57
C LEU A 180 15.13 12.15 3.98
N ALA A 181 15.60 11.28 4.88
CA ALA A 181 15.09 11.20 6.24
C ALA A 181 15.31 12.51 7.03
N MET A 182 16.52 13.09 6.94
CA MET A 182 16.80 14.39 7.55
C MET A 182 15.89 15.49 7.00
N SER A 183 15.66 15.53 5.69
CA SER A 183 14.78 16.52 5.07
C SER A 183 13.32 16.36 5.51
N CYS A 184 12.83 15.12 5.63
CA CYS A 184 11.44 14.87 6.03
C CYS A 184 11.22 15.16 7.52
N LEU A 185 12.17 14.79 8.39
CA LEU A 185 12.07 14.96 9.84
C LEU A 185 12.05 16.44 10.29
N CYS A 186 12.48 17.38 9.46
CA CYS A 186 12.32 18.82 9.75
C CYS A 186 10.86 19.24 9.99
N ASN A 187 9.90 18.51 9.43
CA ASN A 187 8.47 18.74 9.61
C ASN A 187 7.82 17.75 10.60
N GLY A 188 8.63 16.94 11.29
CA GLY A 188 8.19 15.91 12.22
C GLY A 188 8.20 16.34 13.68
N SER A 189 8.13 15.35 14.57
CA SER A 189 8.30 15.57 16.00
C SER A 189 9.75 15.92 16.33
N PRO A 190 10.02 16.89 17.21
CA PRO A 190 11.39 17.18 17.67
C PRO A 190 12.00 16.02 18.48
N GLU A 191 11.18 15.10 18.96
CA GLU A 191 11.61 13.91 19.71
C GLU A 191 11.72 12.66 18.81
N ALA A 192 11.48 12.78 17.51
CA ALA A 192 11.56 11.67 16.58
C ALA A 192 13.00 11.13 16.44
N LEU A 193 13.13 9.82 16.36
CA LEU A 193 14.43 9.17 16.14
C LEU A 193 14.79 9.15 14.65
N LEU A 194 16.07 9.37 14.37
CA LEU A 194 16.69 9.04 13.10
C LEU A 194 17.73 7.94 13.36
N VAL A 195 17.47 6.76 12.81
CA VAL A 195 18.30 5.54 13.01
C VAL A 195 19.07 5.22 11.75
#